data_AF-A0A059FL25-F1
#
_entry.id   AF-A0A059FL25-F1
#
_cell.length_a   1.000
_cell.length_b   1.000
_cell.length_c   1.000
_cell.angle_alpha   90.00
_cell.angle_beta   90.00
_cell.angle_gamma   90.00
#
_symmetry.space_group_name_H-M   'P 1'
#
loop_
_entity.id
_entity.type
_entity.pdbx_description
1 polymer ?
#
loop_
_entity_poly.entity_id
_entity_poly.type
_entity_poly.pdbx_seq_one_letter_code
_entity_poly.pdbx_strand_id
1 'polypeptide(L)'
;MADTHFPTEKFSHPDITAKGEARASVAWTGLKTLWFNTGTLCNIECRNCYILSSPKNDRLVYLSLADVMPYLDEIERLSANEVEIGITGGEPFMCPDILPIMEAILFRGHSLLLLTNAMRPMMRPRLQEGLLRLRRNGLAEKLTLRVSLDSHDQALHDAERGEGAFEEACKGLRWLAEEGFPVALAGRQSLHEDEAAARAAYGALARSLGLMLDPADPKQLVLFPEMIAQDDPPEITTECWGILNKSPESIMCSDQRMVIRRKGAARASVTACTLLVDDPAFELGHTLKQATAEPVKLNHPWCASFCVLGGGSCSA
;
A
#
# COMPACT_ATOMS: atom_id res chain seq x y z
N MET A 1 -38.97 -26.25 -11.81
CA MET A 1 -37.97 -25.54 -11.00
C MET A 1 -36.92 -25.07 -11.98
N ALA A 2 -36.86 -23.77 -12.22
CA ALA A 2 -35.98 -23.20 -13.23
C ALA A 2 -34.53 -23.54 -12.90
N ASP A 3 -33.74 -23.92 -13.91
CA ASP A 3 -32.31 -24.15 -13.80
C ASP A 3 -31.64 -22.87 -13.26
N THR A 4 -31.46 -22.77 -11.94
CA THR A 4 -30.59 -21.76 -11.35
C THR A 4 -29.17 -22.12 -11.74
N HIS A 5 -28.70 -21.52 -12.83
CA HIS A 5 -27.33 -21.62 -13.28
C HIS A 5 -26.46 -20.84 -12.29
N PHE A 6 -25.89 -21.56 -11.31
CA PHE A 6 -24.91 -20.99 -10.40
C PHE A 6 -23.56 -20.83 -11.10
N PRO A 7 -22.73 -19.85 -10.69
CA PRO A 7 -21.36 -19.76 -11.16
C PRO A 7 -20.61 -21.06 -10.82
N THR A 8 -19.87 -21.62 -11.77
CA THR A 8 -19.11 -22.87 -11.55
C THR A 8 -17.71 -22.64 -10.97
N GLU A 9 -17.23 -21.40 -11.03
CA GLU A 9 -15.89 -21.00 -10.58
C GLU A 9 -15.99 -20.00 -9.42
N LYS A 10 -15.11 -20.11 -8.42
CA LYS A 10 -15.06 -19.15 -7.32
C LYS A 10 -14.72 -17.76 -7.85
N PHE A 11 -15.27 -16.74 -7.21
CA PHE A 11 -15.04 -15.32 -7.51
C PHE A 11 -15.42 -14.88 -8.95
N SER A 12 -16.13 -15.72 -9.70
CA SER A 12 -16.54 -15.37 -11.07
C SER A 12 -17.83 -14.55 -11.14
N HIS A 13 -18.51 -14.32 -9.99
CA HIS A 13 -19.74 -13.53 -9.93
C HIS A 13 -19.75 -12.58 -8.72
N PRO A 14 -20.07 -11.28 -8.93
CA PRO A 14 -19.94 -10.25 -7.90
C PRO A 14 -20.93 -10.40 -6.73
N ASP A 15 -22.09 -11.02 -6.96
CA ASP A 15 -23.15 -11.11 -5.94
C ASP A 15 -23.37 -12.52 -5.37
N ILE A 16 -22.84 -13.55 -6.03
CA ILE A 16 -23.17 -14.95 -5.73
C ILE A 16 -21.87 -15.76 -5.73
N THR A 17 -21.72 -16.66 -4.76
CA THR A 17 -20.58 -17.60 -4.71
C THR A 17 -20.77 -18.77 -5.66
N ALA A 18 -19.72 -19.57 -5.90
CA ALA A 18 -19.84 -20.82 -6.66
C ALA A 18 -20.79 -21.84 -6.01
N LYS A 19 -21.10 -21.67 -4.72
CA LYS A 19 -22.07 -22.47 -3.97
C LYS A 19 -23.50 -21.90 -4.01
N GLY A 20 -23.72 -20.77 -4.68
CA GLY A 20 -25.03 -20.11 -4.76
C GLY A 20 -25.39 -19.23 -3.56
N GLU A 21 -24.42 -18.89 -2.70
CA GLU A 21 -24.63 -18.09 -1.49
C GLU A 21 -24.46 -16.59 -1.80
N ALA A 22 -25.10 -15.72 -1.01
CA ALA A 22 -24.95 -14.28 -1.16
C ALA A 22 -23.52 -13.83 -0.79
N ARG A 23 -22.84 -13.17 -1.73
CA ARG A 23 -21.49 -12.64 -1.51
C ARG A 23 -21.50 -11.43 -0.56
N ALA A 24 -20.51 -11.37 0.32
CA ALA A 24 -20.29 -10.20 1.16
C ALA A 24 -19.87 -8.96 0.35
N SER A 25 -20.31 -7.80 0.85
CA SER A 25 -19.92 -6.49 0.34
C SER A 25 -19.58 -5.54 1.48
N VAL A 26 -18.75 -4.55 1.20
CA VAL A 26 -18.30 -3.54 2.16
C VAL A 26 -18.78 -2.17 1.70
N ALA A 27 -19.63 -1.54 2.52
CA ALA A 27 -20.10 -0.18 2.28
C ALA A 27 -19.03 0.86 2.65
N TRP A 28 -19.11 2.04 2.04
CA TRP A 28 -18.21 3.15 2.36
C TRP A 28 -18.59 3.80 3.70
N THR A 29 -17.61 3.98 4.58
CA THR A 29 -17.80 4.56 5.94
C THR A 29 -17.18 5.94 6.12
N GLY A 30 -16.43 6.42 5.12
CA GLY A 30 -15.72 7.70 5.17
C GLY A 30 -14.23 7.53 4.85
N LEU A 31 -13.61 8.57 4.30
CA LEU A 31 -12.21 8.49 3.86
C LEU A 31 -11.25 8.60 5.05
N LYS A 32 -10.45 7.55 5.29
CA LYS A 32 -9.30 7.60 6.21
C LYS A 32 -7.97 7.69 5.47
N THR A 33 -7.81 6.90 4.43
CA THR A 33 -6.58 6.88 3.62
C THR A 33 -6.86 6.95 2.13
N LEU A 34 -6.24 7.90 1.43
CA LEU A 34 -6.21 7.90 -0.04
C LEU A 34 -4.81 7.53 -0.51
N TRP A 35 -4.71 6.44 -1.28
CA TRP A 35 -3.45 5.99 -1.85
C TRP A 35 -3.25 6.55 -3.26
N PHE A 36 -2.02 6.92 -3.59
CA PHE A 36 -1.57 7.18 -4.96
C PHE A 36 -0.51 6.15 -5.34
N ASN A 37 -0.80 5.36 -6.37
CA ASN A 37 0.19 4.48 -6.98
C ASN A 37 0.93 5.26 -8.06
N THR A 38 2.19 5.58 -7.81
CA THR A 38 3.01 6.38 -8.71
C THR A 38 3.45 5.62 -9.96
N GLY A 39 2.98 4.41 -10.23
CA GLY A 39 3.35 3.63 -11.42
C GLY A 39 3.95 2.28 -11.07
N THR A 40 4.28 1.47 -12.08
CA THR A 40 4.82 0.11 -11.86
C THR A 40 6.32 -0.01 -12.05
N LEU A 41 6.98 1.04 -12.52
CA LEU A 41 8.44 1.04 -12.71
C LEU A 41 9.17 1.11 -11.36
N CYS A 42 10.06 0.16 -11.14
CA CYS A 42 10.91 0.08 -9.95
C CYS A 42 12.38 -0.13 -10.35
N ASN A 43 13.31 0.27 -9.51
CA ASN A 43 14.75 0.07 -9.73
C ASN A 43 15.20 -1.38 -9.46
N ILE A 44 14.33 -2.21 -8.88
CA ILE A 44 14.55 -3.63 -8.59
C ILE A 44 13.32 -4.45 -9.03
N GLU A 45 13.48 -5.76 -9.10
CA GLU A 45 12.41 -6.71 -9.45
C GLU A 45 12.35 -7.77 -8.34
N CYS A 46 11.52 -7.51 -7.31
CA CYS A 46 11.42 -8.39 -6.14
C CYS A 46 10.69 -9.69 -6.51
N ARG A 47 11.10 -10.81 -5.92
CA ARG A 47 10.52 -12.14 -6.19
C ARG A 47 9.01 -12.19 -5.93
N ASN A 48 8.54 -11.60 -4.84
CA ASN A 48 7.16 -11.63 -4.37
C ASN A 48 6.54 -10.21 -4.35
N CYS A 49 6.77 -9.41 -5.40
CA CYS A 49 6.15 -8.10 -5.55
C CYS A 49 4.65 -8.22 -5.91
N TYR A 50 3.76 -7.71 -5.05
CA TYR A 50 2.30 -7.85 -5.25
C TYR A 50 1.75 -7.18 -6.51
N ILE A 51 2.39 -6.12 -6.99
CA ILE A 51 1.99 -5.42 -8.22
C ILE A 51 2.95 -5.70 -9.39
N LEU A 52 3.84 -6.69 -9.24
CA LEU A 52 4.80 -7.12 -10.27
C LEU A 52 5.66 -5.97 -10.81
N SER A 53 6.03 -5.03 -9.94
CA SER A 53 6.87 -3.90 -10.30
C SER A 53 8.29 -4.34 -10.67
N SER A 54 8.83 -3.74 -11.71
CA SER A 54 10.17 -4.03 -12.22
C SER A 54 10.73 -2.86 -13.01
N PRO A 55 12.01 -2.88 -13.42
CA PRO A 55 12.58 -1.84 -14.28
C PRO A 55 11.93 -1.74 -15.67
N LYS A 56 11.11 -2.72 -16.06
CA LYS A 56 10.51 -2.82 -17.39
C LYS A 56 8.98 -2.80 -17.37
N ASN A 57 8.34 -2.96 -16.21
CA ASN A 57 6.89 -2.97 -16.13
C ASN A 57 6.34 -1.55 -16.07
N ASP A 58 5.86 -1.03 -17.19
CA ASP A 58 5.28 0.31 -17.31
C ASP A 58 3.75 0.31 -17.53
N ARG A 59 3.05 -0.77 -17.13
CA ARG A 59 1.59 -0.89 -17.28
C ARG A 59 0.83 0.20 -16.53
N LEU A 60 1.34 0.65 -15.37
CA LEU A 60 0.93 1.89 -14.73
C LEU A 60 2.01 2.94 -14.95
N VAL A 61 1.61 4.08 -15.50
CA VAL A 61 2.50 5.20 -15.77
C VAL A 61 2.61 6.11 -14.56
N TYR A 62 3.69 6.91 -14.53
CA TYR A 62 3.87 7.88 -13.47
C TYR A 62 2.67 8.84 -13.37
N LEU A 63 2.15 8.99 -12.16
CA LEU A 63 1.24 10.08 -11.83
C LEU A 63 2.01 11.39 -11.91
N SER A 64 1.43 12.36 -12.61
CA SER A 64 1.85 13.76 -12.56
C SER A 64 1.17 14.48 -11.41
N LEU A 65 1.68 15.65 -11.02
CA LEU A 65 0.99 16.52 -10.07
C LEU A 65 -0.45 16.84 -10.54
N ALA A 66 -0.65 17.02 -11.85
CA ALA A 66 -1.96 17.30 -12.42
C ALA A 66 -2.95 16.13 -12.29
N ASP A 67 -2.46 14.89 -12.21
CA ASP A 67 -3.33 13.74 -11.92
C ASP A 67 -3.78 13.73 -10.46
N VAL A 68 -2.94 14.20 -9.54
CA VAL A 68 -3.16 14.15 -8.08
C VAL A 68 -4.06 15.29 -7.59
N MET A 69 -3.85 16.51 -8.09
CA MET A 69 -4.52 17.72 -7.59
C MET A 69 -6.05 17.63 -7.52
N PRO A 70 -6.78 17.10 -8.54
CA PRO A 70 -8.24 16.99 -8.47
C PRO A 70 -8.76 16.14 -7.31
N TYR A 71 -8.00 15.12 -6.90
CA TYR A 71 -8.38 14.26 -5.78
C TYR A 71 -8.15 14.95 -4.43
N LEU A 72 -7.09 15.76 -4.30
CA LEU A 72 -6.88 16.60 -3.13
C LEU A 72 -8.02 17.63 -2.99
N ASP A 73 -8.43 18.23 -4.10
CA ASP A 73 -9.56 19.17 -4.13
C ASP A 73 -10.92 18.47 -3.83
N GLU A 74 -11.05 17.16 -4.12
CA GLU A 74 -12.20 16.36 -3.66
C GLU A 74 -12.14 16.09 -2.16
N ILE A 75 -10.97 15.76 -1.61
CA ILE A 75 -10.80 15.52 -0.17
C ILE A 75 -11.22 16.74 0.64
N GLU A 76 -10.76 17.94 0.26
CA GLU A 76 -11.11 19.20 0.94
C GLU A 76 -12.62 19.50 0.91
N ARG A 77 -13.34 18.97 -0.08
CA ARG A 77 -14.81 19.08 -0.16
C ARG A 77 -15.55 18.00 0.63
N LEU A 78 -14.95 16.82 0.79
CA LEU A 78 -15.55 15.65 1.43
C LEU A 78 -15.26 15.58 2.93
N SER A 79 -14.13 16.13 3.38
CA SER A 79 -13.66 16.06 4.75
C SER A 79 -13.09 17.41 5.17
N ALA A 80 -13.53 17.91 6.33
CA ALA A 80 -12.89 19.04 7.00
C ALA A 80 -11.66 18.61 7.83
N ASN A 81 -11.40 17.31 7.92
CA ASN A 81 -10.36 16.71 8.74
C ASN A 81 -9.14 16.30 7.91
N GLU A 82 -8.00 16.20 8.60
CA GLU A 82 -6.82 15.54 8.09
C GLU A 82 -7.14 14.12 7.60
N VAL A 83 -6.59 13.76 6.44
CA VAL A 83 -6.66 12.43 5.82
C VAL A 83 -5.22 11.96 5.66
N GLU A 84 -4.98 10.67 5.88
CA GLU A 84 -3.68 10.08 5.56
C GLU A 84 -3.58 9.90 4.04
N ILE A 85 -2.53 10.43 3.41
CA ILE A 85 -2.24 10.17 2.01
C ILE A 85 -1.11 9.16 1.92
N GLY A 86 -1.41 8.01 1.35
CA GLY A 86 -0.43 6.97 1.07
C GLY A 86 0.18 7.15 -0.31
N ILE A 87 1.50 7.09 -0.46
CA ILE A 87 2.19 7.02 -1.75
C ILE A 87 2.93 5.70 -1.86
N THR A 88 2.70 5.01 -2.96
CA THR A 88 3.34 3.73 -3.31
C THR A 88 3.53 3.64 -4.83
N GLY A 89 3.63 2.42 -5.37
CA GLY A 89 3.81 2.14 -6.78
C GLY A 89 5.29 2.09 -7.13
N GLY A 90 5.69 1.02 -7.82
CA GLY A 90 7.07 0.80 -8.21
C GLY A 90 8.04 1.25 -7.12
N GLU A 91 8.97 2.12 -7.48
CA GLU A 91 9.66 2.96 -6.50
C GLU A 91 9.20 4.42 -6.67
N PRO A 92 8.51 5.04 -5.67
CA PRO A 92 8.02 6.41 -5.78
C PRO A 92 9.09 7.44 -6.11
N PHE A 93 10.32 7.27 -5.63
CA PHE A 93 11.41 8.18 -5.95
C PHE A 93 11.91 8.09 -7.41
N MET A 94 11.35 7.18 -8.23
CA MET A 94 11.51 7.19 -9.68
C MET A 94 10.49 8.08 -10.41
N CYS A 95 9.38 8.45 -9.76
CA CYS A 95 8.38 9.34 -10.33
C CYS A 95 8.94 10.77 -10.48
N PRO A 96 8.90 11.38 -11.69
CA PRO A 96 9.44 12.73 -11.91
C PRO A 96 8.82 13.81 -11.01
N ASP A 97 7.53 13.66 -10.73
CA ASP A 97 6.70 14.63 -9.99
C ASP A 97 6.57 14.29 -8.50
N ILE A 98 7.33 13.31 -7.98
CA ILE A 98 7.19 12.88 -6.59
C ILE A 98 7.33 14.03 -5.59
N LEU A 99 8.33 14.90 -5.73
CA LEU A 99 8.53 16.03 -4.82
C LEU A 99 7.38 17.06 -4.88
N PRO A 100 6.95 17.55 -6.05
CA PRO A 100 5.75 18.39 -6.16
C PRO A 100 4.49 17.75 -5.56
N ILE A 101 4.30 16.45 -5.74
CA ILE A 101 3.16 15.71 -5.17
C ILE A 101 3.24 15.71 -3.64
N MET A 102 4.40 15.35 -3.08
CA MET A 102 4.62 15.35 -1.62
C MET A 102 4.39 16.74 -1.02
N GLU A 103 4.89 17.79 -1.66
CA GLU A 103 4.66 19.18 -1.25
C GLU A 103 3.18 19.53 -1.27
N ALA A 104 2.48 19.24 -2.37
CA ALA A 104 1.06 19.56 -2.53
C ALA A 104 0.17 18.88 -1.47
N ILE A 105 0.53 17.68 -1.04
CA ILE A 105 -0.15 16.93 0.03
C ILE A 105 0.12 17.58 1.39
N LEU A 106 1.40 17.77 1.73
CA LEU A 106 1.81 18.25 3.05
C LEU A 106 1.38 19.69 3.29
N PHE A 107 1.45 20.57 2.27
CA PHE A 107 1.00 21.96 2.38
C PHE A 107 -0.50 22.11 2.63
N ARG A 108 -1.31 21.13 2.22
CA ARG A 108 -2.75 21.08 2.51
C ARG A 108 -3.05 20.58 3.93
N GLY A 109 -2.03 20.22 4.69
CA GLY A 109 -2.15 19.76 6.06
C GLY A 109 -2.51 18.29 6.21
N HIS A 110 -2.45 17.49 5.13
CA HIS A 110 -2.60 16.04 5.21
C HIS A 110 -1.32 15.36 5.75
N SER A 111 -1.46 14.21 6.39
CA SER A 111 -0.33 13.32 6.67
C SER A 111 0.06 12.54 5.43
N LEU A 112 1.33 12.21 5.31
CA LEU A 112 1.89 11.53 4.16
C LEU A 112 2.68 10.30 4.62
N LEU A 113 2.21 9.12 4.20
CA LEU A 113 2.91 7.85 4.31
C LEU A 113 3.48 7.47 2.94
N LEU A 114 4.79 7.53 2.76
CA LEU A 114 5.45 7.13 1.51
C LEU A 114 6.17 5.79 1.69
N LEU A 115 5.79 4.79 0.88
CA LEU A 115 6.40 3.47 0.87
C LEU A 115 7.55 3.43 -0.14
N THR A 116 8.77 3.14 0.31
CA THR A 116 9.98 3.14 -0.54
C THR A 116 10.91 1.98 -0.21
N ASN A 117 11.81 1.61 -1.12
CA ASN A 117 12.94 0.74 -0.82
C ASN A 117 14.16 1.50 -0.23
N ALA A 118 14.11 2.84 -0.17
CA ALA A 118 15.19 3.70 0.30
C ALA A 118 16.54 3.52 -0.43
N MET A 119 16.54 2.98 -1.66
CA MET A 119 17.77 2.72 -2.41
C MET A 119 18.15 3.92 -3.31
N ARG A 120 18.94 3.66 -4.35
CA ARG A 120 19.54 4.64 -5.27
C ARG A 120 18.60 5.74 -5.80
N PRO A 121 17.32 5.50 -6.16
CA PRO A 121 16.44 6.58 -6.63
C PRO A 121 16.24 7.70 -5.60
N MET A 122 16.06 7.34 -4.32
CA MET A 122 15.95 8.29 -3.21
C MET A 122 17.24 9.09 -3.01
N MET A 123 18.39 8.43 -3.20
CA MET A 123 19.72 8.98 -2.97
C MET A 123 20.22 9.92 -4.07
N ARG A 124 19.42 10.21 -5.10
CA ARG A 124 19.80 11.19 -6.13
C ARG A 124 19.83 12.60 -5.52
N PRO A 125 20.79 13.47 -5.90
CA PRO A 125 20.94 14.81 -5.29
C PRO A 125 19.66 15.65 -5.30
N ARG A 126 18.89 15.61 -6.40
CA ARG A 126 17.59 16.29 -6.52
C ARG A 126 16.60 15.83 -5.45
N LEU A 127 16.56 14.52 -5.17
CA LEU A 127 15.59 13.92 -4.24
C LEU A 127 16.00 14.19 -2.79
N GLN A 128 17.28 14.02 -2.45
CA GLN A 128 17.81 14.39 -1.13
C GLN A 128 17.54 15.87 -0.82
N GLU A 129 17.89 16.78 -1.73
CA GLU A 129 17.64 18.21 -1.54
C GLU A 129 16.14 18.55 -1.43
N GLY A 130 15.29 17.83 -2.17
CA GLY A 130 13.85 17.94 -2.05
C GLY A 130 13.31 17.54 -0.69
N LEU A 131 13.76 16.41 -0.15
CA LEU A 131 13.39 15.95 1.20
C LEU A 131 13.90 16.92 2.27
N LEU A 132 15.15 17.39 2.16
CA LEU A 132 15.69 18.41 3.06
C LEU A 132 14.92 19.72 3.00
N ARG A 133 14.45 20.13 1.82
CA ARG A 133 13.55 21.28 1.68
C ARG A 133 12.22 21.09 2.41
N LEU A 134 11.58 19.93 2.29
CA LEU A 134 10.36 19.61 3.04
C LEU A 134 10.60 19.73 4.56
N ARG A 135 11.73 19.23 5.04
CA ARG A 135 12.14 19.36 6.45
C ARG A 135 12.34 20.81 6.87
N ARG A 136 13.12 21.59 6.11
CA ARG A 136 13.37 23.02 6.43
C ARG A 136 12.09 23.86 6.43
N ASN A 137 11.07 23.44 5.68
CA ASN A 137 9.75 24.07 5.65
C ASN A 137 8.81 23.58 6.77
N GLY A 138 9.29 22.75 7.71
CA GLY A 138 8.49 22.22 8.82
C GLY A 138 7.47 21.15 8.42
N LEU A 139 7.57 20.59 7.21
CA LEU A 139 6.60 19.60 6.70
C LEU A 139 6.97 18.15 7.05
N ALA A 140 8.17 17.92 7.61
CA ALA A 140 8.66 16.58 7.91
C ALA A 140 7.89 15.87 9.04
N GLU A 141 7.24 16.60 9.96
CA GLU A 141 6.50 15.99 11.08
C GLU A 141 5.27 15.21 10.62
N LYS A 142 4.70 15.58 9.47
CA LYS A 142 3.58 14.88 8.83
C LYS A 142 4.02 13.86 7.78
N LEU A 143 5.32 13.68 7.58
CA LEU A 143 5.90 12.74 6.61
C LEU A 143 6.47 11.52 7.33
N THR A 144 5.94 10.34 7.04
CA THR A 144 6.54 9.05 7.40
C THR A 144 7.05 8.34 6.15
N LEU A 145 8.35 8.01 6.15
CA LEU A 145 8.94 7.14 5.14
C LEU A 145 8.94 5.71 5.66
N ARG A 146 8.10 4.84 5.11
CA ARG A 146 8.08 3.42 5.46
C ARG A 146 8.96 2.66 4.48
N VAL A 147 10.09 2.20 4.97
CA VAL A 147 11.10 1.50 4.18
C VAL A 147 10.81 0.01 4.18
N SER A 148 10.72 -0.55 2.97
CA SER A 148 10.51 -1.98 2.77
C SER A 148 11.82 -2.73 2.98
N LEU A 149 11.91 -3.47 4.09
CA LEU A 149 13.08 -4.24 4.51
C LEU A 149 12.64 -5.66 4.89
N ASP A 150 12.49 -6.56 3.90
CA ASP A 150 11.81 -7.86 4.07
C ASP A 150 12.42 -8.76 5.15
N SER A 151 13.70 -8.60 5.48
CA SER A 151 14.32 -9.24 6.64
C SER A 151 15.35 -8.33 7.28
N HIS A 152 15.52 -8.48 8.58
CA HIS A 152 16.66 -7.97 9.34
C HIS A 152 17.98 -8.70 9.02
N ASP A 153 17.89 -9.90 8.43
CA ASP A 153 19.04 -10.66 7.91
C ASP A 153 19.28 -10.30 6.44
N GLN A 154 20.55 -10.02 6.11
CA GLN A 154 20.96 -9.61 4.78
C GLN A 154 20.70 -10.68 3.72
N ALA A 155 21.04 -11.94 3.99
CA ALA A 155 20.92 -13.01 3.00
C ALA A 155 19.45 -13.28 2.66
N LEU A 156 18.57 -13.24 3.66
CA LEU A 156 17.13 -13.38 3.46
C LEU A 156 16.53 -12.19 2.71
N HIS A 157 16.93 -10.97 3.05
CA HIS A 157 16.47 -9.77 2.35
C HIS A 157 16.91 -9.79 0.87
N ASP A 158 18.18 -10.09 0.61
CA ASP A 158 18.73 -10.14 -0.75
C ASP A 158 18.11 -11.28 -1.58
N ALA A 159 17.72 -12.41 -0.96
CA ALA A 159 17.02 -13.49 -1.64
C ALA A 159 15.64 -13.08 -2.21
N GLU A 160 15.01 -12.06 -1.60
CA GLU A 160 13.73 -11.49 -2.01
C GLU A 160 13.91 -10.29 -2.96
N ARG A 161 14.83 -9.37 -2.65
CA ARG A 161 14.96 -8.08 -3.36
C ARG A 161 16.10 -8.00 -4.38
N GLY A 162 16.97 -9.01 -4.42
CA GLY A 162 18.16 -9.06 -5.25
C GLY A 162 19.45 -8.83 -4.45
N GLU A 163 20.55 -9.36 -4.98
CA GLU A 163 21.88 -9.28 -4.36
C GLU A 163 22.31 -7.82 -4.09
N GLY A 164 22.74 -7.54 -2.86
CA GLY A 164 23.20 -6.23 -2.41
C GLY A 164 22.08 -5.23 -2.10
N ALA A 165 20.80 -5.63 -2.21
CA ALA A 165 19.67 -4.75 -1.92
C ALA A 165 19.66 -4.30 -0.46
N PHE A 166 20.01 -5.18 0.47
CA PHE A 166 20.05 -4.88 1.91
C PHE A 166 21.04 -3.75 2.22
N GLU A 167 22.25 -3.83 1.67
CA GLU A 167 23.29 -2.84 1.90
C GLU A 167 22.88 -1.47 1.32
N GLU A 168 22.28 -1.46 0.13
CA GLU A 168 21.80 -0.24 -0.52
C GLU A 168 20.63 0.40 0.24
N ALA A 169 19.68 -0.41 0.76
CA ALA A 169 18.61 0.09 1.63
C ALA A 169 19.17 0.65 2.94
N CYS A 170 20.17 -0.01 3.55
CA CYS A 170 20.85 0.47 4.76
C CYS A 170 21.55 1.81 4.54
N LYS A 171 22.14 2.06 3.35
CA LYS A 171 22.73 3.38 3.02
C LYS A 171 21.67 4.49 3.06
N GLY A 172 20.51 4.25 2.46
CA GLY A 172 19.40 5.21 2.52
C GLY A 172 18.85 5.39 3.93
N LEU A 173 18.68 4.31 4.68
CA LEU A 173 18.24 4.36 6.08
C LEU A 173 19.17 5.19 6.97
N ARG A 174 20.50 5.01 6.84
CA ARG A 174 21.47 5.84 7.59
C ARG A 174 21.36 7.31 7.21
N TRP A 175 21.24 7.63 5.93
CA TRP A 175 21.05 9.01 5.49
C TRP A 175 19.76 9.61 6.07
N LEU A 176 18.65 8.86 6.06
CA LEU A 176 17.40 9.31 6.69
C LEU A 176 17.55 9.54 8.20
N ALA A 177 18.30 8.67 8.89
CA ALA A 177 18.61 8.82 10.30
C ALA A 177 19.46 10.06 10.60
N GLU A 178 20.53 10.27 9.83
CA GLU A 178 21.45 11.41 9.95
C GLU A 178 20.72 12.76 9.76
N GLU A 179 19.78 12.81 8.81
CA GLU A 179 18.96 13.99 8.54
C GLU A 179 17.71 14.08 9.45
N GLY A 180 17.50 13.09 10.32
CA GLY A 180 16.46 13.08 11.35
C GLY A 180 15.03 12.90 10.81
N PHE A 181 14.83 12.18 9.72
CA PHE A 181 13.49 11.87 9.20
C PHE A 181 12.76 10.82 10.04
N PRO A 182 11.42 10.92 10.19
CA PRO A 182 10.61 9.84 10.73
C PRO A 182 10.61 8.64 9.78
N VAL A 183 11.09 7.50 10.26
CA VAL A 183 11.19 6.26 9.47
C VAL A 183 10.41 5.14 10.16
N ALA A 184 9.60 4.44 9.38
CA ALA A 184 9.03 3.16 9.75
C ALA A 184 9.67 2.05 8.90
N LEU A 185 9.66 0.82 9.40
CA LEU A 185 10.09 -0.37 8.66
C LEU A 185 8.90 -1.28 8.36
N ALA A 186 8.90 -1.84 7.16
CA ALA A 186 8.01 -2.91 6.74
C ALA A 186 8.83 -4.16 6.44
N GLY A 187 8.70 -5.18 7.28
CA GLY A 187 9.37 -6.46 7.16
C GLY A 187 8.41 -7.61 6.90
N ARG A 188 8.97 -8.80 6.69
CA ARG A 188 8.22 -10.06 6.71
C ARG A 188 8.64 -10.85 7.93
N GLN A 189 7.68 -11.46 8.60
CA GLN A 189 7.96 -12.48 9.61
C GLN A 189 8.03 -13.84 8.90
N SER A 190 9.14 -14.56 9.09
CA SER A 190 9.22 -15.93 8.57
C SER A 190 8.23 -16.82 9.32
N LEU A 191 7.59 -17.79 8.65
CA LEU A 191 6.58 -18.68 9.26
C LEU A 191 7.04 -19.42 10.54
N HIS A 192 8.35 -19.58 10.72
CA HIS A 192 8.95 -20.27 11.86
C HIS A 192 9.63 -19.33 12.86
N GLU A 193 9.58 -18.03 12.63
CA GLU A 193 10.16 -17.02 13.50
C GLU A 193 9.12 -16.53 14.51
N ASP A 194 9.51 -16.45 15.78
CA ASP A 194 8.70 -15.84 16.82
C ASP A 194 8.62 -14.32 16.62
N GLU A 195 7.42 -13.73 16.73
CA GLU A 195 7.22 -12.30 16.46
C GLU A 195 8.04 -11.42 17.42
N ALA A 196 8.14 -11.78 18.70
CA ALA A 196 8.92 -11.00 19.65
C ALA A 196 10.41 -11.05 19.33
N ALA A 197 10.92 -12.21 18.91
CA ALA A 197 12.28 -12.35 18.41
C ALA A 197 12.52 -11.49 17.15
N ALA A 198 11.62 -11.55 16.16
CA ALA A 198 11.69 -10.74 14.94
C ALA A 198 11.75 -9.25 15.27
N ARG A 199 10.82 -8.76 16.10
CA ARG A 199 10.77 -7.35 16.56
C ARG A 199 12.06 -6.95 17.26
N ALA A 200 12.57 -7.78 18.17
CA ALA A 200 13.82 -7.50 18.87
C ALA A 200 15.01 -7.36 17.90
N ALA A 201 15.04 -8.19 16.86
CA ALA A 201 16.11 -8.24 15.90
C ALA A 201 16.05 -7.06 14.89
N TYR A 202 14.86 -6.70 14.40
CA TYR A 202 14.63 -5.44 13.69
C TYR A 202 15.00 -4.21 14.54
N GLY A 203 14.65 -4.22 15.83
CA GLY A 203 15.02 -3.16 16.76
C GLY A 203 16.55 -3.02 16.94
N ALA A 204 17.27 -4.14 16.98
CA ALA A 204 18.73 -4.13 17.03
C ALA A 204 19.35 -3.54 15.75
N LEU A 205 18.83 -3.95 14.58
CA LEU A 205 19.24 -3.39 13.29
C LEU A 205 18.94 -1.88 13.23
N ALA A 206 17.75 -1.45 13.59
CA ALA A 206 17.36 -0.05 13.58
C ALA A 206 18.30 0.82 14.43
N ARG A 207 18.63 0.37 15.65
CA ARG A 207 19.64 1.04 16.51
C ARG A 207 21.01 1.11 15.86
N SER A 208 21.46 0.04 15.20
CA SER A 208 22.77 0.03 14.51
C SER A 208 22.84 1.01 13.33
N LEU A 209 21.69 1.35 12.74
CA LEU A 209 21.55 2.32 11.65
C LEU A 209 21.29 3.76 12.16
N GLY A 210 21.17 3.97 13.47
CA GLY A 210 20.86 5.27 14.07
C GLY A 210 19.38 5.67 13.99
N LEU A 211 18.49 4.74 13.64
CA LEU A 211 17.04 5.02 13.53
C LEU A 211 16.39 5.12 14.91
N MET A 212 15.55 6.14 15.09
CA MET A 212 14.67 6.27 16.24
C MET A 212 13.34 5.57 15.94
N LEU A 213 13.31 4.26 16.18
CA LEU A 213 12.15 3.40 15.94
C LEU A 213 11.85 2.55 17.18
N ASP A 214 10.58 2.51 17.57
CA ASP A 214 10.08 1.56 18.57
C ASP A 214 9.62 0.26 17.88
N PRO A 215 10.34 -0.88 18.06
CA PRO A 215 9.97 -2.13 17.42
C PRO A 215 8.67 -2.75 17.98
N ALA A 216 8.17 -2.28 19.13
CA ALA A 216 6.89 -2.71 19.69
C ALA A 216 5.70 -1.94 19.11
N ASP A 217 5.93 -0.76 18.51
CA ASP A 217 4.89 0.03 17.88
C ASP A 217 4.58 -0.55 16.48
N PRO A 218 3.38 -1.14 16.25
CA PRO A 218 3.03 -1.73 14.97
C PRO A 218 2.95 -0.71 13.82
N LYS A 219 2.91 0.59 14.12
CA LYS A 219 2.96 1.66 13.11
C LYS A 219 4.36 1.94 12.60
N GLN A 220 5.36 1.77 13.49
CA GLN A 220 6.77 1.99 13.19
C GLN A 220 7.47 0.72 12.70
N LEU A 221 7.05 -0.46 13.17
CA LEU A 221 7.48 -1.75 12.64
C LEU A 221 6.28 -2.61 12.26
N VAL A 222 6.00 -2.65 10.95
CA VAL A 222 5.00 -3.53 10.36
C VAL A 222 5.68 -4.84 9.97
N LEU A 223 5.23 -5.95 10.53
CA LEU A 223 5.65 -7.29 10.13
C LEU A 223 4.50 -7.96 9.38
N PHE A 224 4.66 -8.12 8.07
CA PHE A 224 3.65 -8.79 7.27
C PHE A 224 3.76 -10.31 7.45
N PRO A 225 2.62 -11.01 7.58
CA PRO A 225 2.61 -12.45 7.45
C PRO A 225 3.01 -12.85 6.02
N GLU A 226 3.63 -14.02 5.88
CA GLU A 226 3.93 -14.57 4.56
C GLU A 226 2.64 -14.88 3.80
N MET A 227 2.48 -14.30 2.61
CA MET A 227 1.32 -14.50 1.75
C MET A 227 1.63 -15.52 0.66
N ILE A 228 0.79 -16.56 0.53
CA ILE A 228 0.95 -17.61 -0.47
C ILE A 228 0.06 -17.29 -1.68
N ALA A 229 0.68 -16.98 -2.82
CA ALA A 229 -0.01 -16.50 -4.02
C ALA A 229 -0.90 -17.54 -4.74
N GLN A 230 -0.78 -18.83 -4.40
CA GLN A 230 -1.52 -19.94 -5.01
C GLN A 230 -2.52 -20.60 -4.06
N ASP A 231 -2.99 -19.85 -3.06
CA ASP A 231 -3.99 -20.36 -2.14
C ASP A 231 -5.38 -20.46 -2.82
N ASP A 232 -6.22 -21.39 -2.35
CA ASP A 232 -7.62 -21.56 -2.78
C ASP A 232 -8.57 -21.19 -1.64
N PRO A 233 -8.65 -19.90 -1.25
CA PRO A 233 -9.42 -19.50 -0.09
C PRO A 233 -10.92 -19.76 -0.27
N PRO A 234 -11.68 -19.89 0.84
CA PRO A 234 -13.14 -19.87 0.75
C PRO A 234 -13.62 -18.50 0.27
N GLU A 235 -14.78 -18.49 -0.38
CA GLU A 235 -15.44 -17.25 -0.76
C GLU A 235 -16.08 -16.59 0.45
N ILE A 236 -16.18 -15.27 0.44
CA ILE A 236 -16.70 -14.51 1.58
C ILE A 236 -18.19 -14.26 1.37
N THR A 237 -19.02 -14.88 2.22
CA THR A 237 -20.47 -14.70 2.26
C THR A 237 -20.87 -13.68 3.32
N THR A 238 -22.11 -13.21 3.27
CA THR A 238 -22.65 -12.31 4.32
C THR A 238 -22.65 -12.96 5.71
N GLU A 239 -22.76 -14.29 5.80
CA GLU A 239 -22.71 -15.04 7.06
C GLU A 239 -21.31 -15.04 7.69
N CYS A 240 -20.25 -14.91 6.88
CA CYS A 240 -18.86 -14.90 7.36
C CYS A 240 -18.60 -13.82 8.40
N TRP A 241 -19.32 -12.68 8.37
CA TRP A 241 -19.19 -11.63 9.37
C TRP A 241 -19.49 -12.11 10.79
N GLY A 242 -20.60 -12.87 10.94
CA GLY A 242 -20.97 -13.48 12.21
C GLY A 242 -20.04 -14.62 12.61
N ILE A 243 -19.64 -15.47 11.66
CA ILE A 243 -18.76 -16.63 11.91
C ILE A 243 -17.38 -16.18 12.40
N LEU A 244 -16.82 -15.13 11.78
CA LEU A 244 -15.48 -14.63 12.07
C LEU A 244 -15.46 -13.56 13.18
N ASN A 245 -16.64 -13.15 13.68
CA ASN A 245 -16.80 -12.02 14.59
C ASN A 245 -16.07 -10.76 14.08
N LYS A 246 -16.26 -10.44 12.79
CA LYS A 246 -15.69 -9.28 12.10
C LYS A 246 -16.79 -8.38 11.56
N SER A 247 -16.52 -7.09 11.48
CA SER A 247 -17.45 -6.11 10.91
C SER A 247 -17.00 -5.71 9.51
N PRO A 248 -17.93 -5.52 8.54
CA PRO A 248 -17.58 -5.03 7.20
C PRO A 248 -16.81 -3.72 7.22
N GLU A 249 -17.11 -2.84 8.18
CA GLU A 249 -16.50 -1.52 8.37
C GLU A 249 -15.01 -1.61 8.77
N SER A 250 -14.54 -2.75 9.28
CA SER A 250 -13.13 -2.95 9.63
C SER A 250 -12.25 -3.35 8.44
N ILE A 251 -12.81 -3.50 7.25
CA ILE A 251 -12.09 -3.91 6.04
C ILE A 251 -11.58 -2.69 5.29
N MET A 252 -10.32 -2.70 4.82
CA MET A 252 -9.69 -1.53 4.19
C MET A 252 -10.53 -0.83 3.09
N CYS A 253 -11.32 -1.56 2.31
CA CYS A 253 -12.16 -0.96 1.27
C CYS A 253 -13.42 -0.24 1.82
N SER A 254 -13.63 -0.21 3.13
CA SER A 254 -14.65 0.64 3.79
C SER A 254 -14.23 2.10 3.87
N ASP A 255 -12.91 2.37 3.99
CA ASP A 255 -12.37 3.70 4.25
C ASP A 255 -11.12 4.09 3.45
N GLN A 256 -10.65 3.22 2.56
CA GLN A 256 -9.51 3.48 1.68
C GLN A 256 -9.83 3.33 0.20
N ARG A 257 -9.15 4.14 -0.62
CA ARG A 257 -9.14 4.03 -2.09
C ARG A 257 -7.74 4.22 -2.62
N MET A 258 -7.48 3.78 -3.85
CA MET A 258 -6.22 4.01 -4.54
C MET A 258 -6.45 4.67 -5.89
N VAL A 259 -5.64 5.67 -6.22
CA VAL A 259 -5.59 6.30 -7.53
C VAL A 259 -4.44 5.68 -8.33
N ILE A 260 -4.73 5.28 -9.56
CA ILE A 260 -3.76 4.72 -10.50
C ILE A 260 -3.89 5.40 -11.86
N ARG A 261 -2.89 5.26 -12.73
CA ARG A 261 -3.00 5.67 -14.14
C ARG A 261 -2.42 4.61 -15.05
N ARG A 262 -3.28 4.00 -15.88
CA ARG A 262 -2.86 2.98 -16.84
C ARG A 262 -2.12 3.60 -18.02
N LYS A 263 -1.18 2.86 -18.58
CA LYS A 263 -0.55 3.21 -19.85
C LYS A 263 -1.60 3.30 -20.94
N GLY A 264 -1.60 4.40 -21.68
CA GLY A 264 -2.59 4.69 -22.73
C GLY A 264 -3.92 5.26 -22.23
N ALA A 265 -4.18 5.29 -20.91
CA ALA A 265 -5.35 5.98 -20.38
C ALA A 265 -5.16 7.50 -20.43
N ALA A 266 -6.22 8.22 -20.77
CA ALA A 266 -6.22 9.68 -20.85
C ALA A 266 -6.18 10.37 -19.48
N ARG A 267 -6.62 9.68 -18.43
CA ARG A 267 -6.70 10.19 -17.05
C ARG A 267 -6.54 9.05 -16.04
N ALA A 268 -6.24 9.41 -14.80
CA ALA A 268 -6.23 8.48 -13.67
C ALA A 268 -7.63 7.89 -13.38
N SER A 269 -7.65 6.76 -12.67
CA SER A 269 -8.84 6.10 -12.15
C SER A 269 -8.64 5.68 -10.70
N VAL A 270 -9.76 5.42 -10.02
CA VAL A 270 -9.81 5.06 -8.61
C VAL A 270 -10.15 3.58 -8.48
N THR A 271 -9.35 2.82 -7.76
CA THR A 271 -9.59 1.42 -7.43
C THR A 271 -9.98 1.25 -5.97
N ALA A 272 -10.70 0.17 -5.69
CA ALA A 272 -11.13 -0.20 -4.34
C ALA A 272 -9.97 -0.68 -3.45
N CYS A 273 -8.90 -1.21 -4.05
CA CYS A 273 -7.85 -1.95 -3.36
C CYS A 273 -6.47 -1.60 -3.91
N THR A 274 -5.49 -1.56 -3.02
CA THR A 274 -4.07 -1.30 -3.32
C THR A 274 -3.37 -2.47 -4.03
N LEU A 275 -3.92 -3.69 -3.89
CA LEU A 275 -3.39 -4.91 -4.50
C LEU A 275 -4.05 -5.23 -5.84
N LEU A 276 -5.31 -4.86 -6.03
CA LEU A 276 -6.12 -5.22 -7.21
C LEU A 276 -6.07 -4.15 -8.29
N VAL A 277 -4.87 -3.61 -8.55
CA VAL A 277 -4.69 -2.53 -9.52
C VAL A 277 -4.92 -2.97 -10.97
N ASP A 278 -5.00 -4.26 -11.25
CA ASP A 278 -5.19 -4.82 -12.60
C ASP A 278 -6.58 -5.41 -12.85
N ASP A 279 -7.41 -5.55 -11.80
CA ASP A 279 -8.75 -6.12 -11.93
C ASP A 279 -9.78 -5.02 -12.26
N PRO A 280 -10.37 -5.01 -13.47
CA PRO A 280 -11.35 -4.00 -13.85
C PRO A 280 -12.60 -3.99 -12.97
N ALA A 281 -12.94 -5.11 -12.32
CA ALA A 281 -14.09 -5.19 -11.41
C ALA A 281 -13.89 -4.34 -10.14
N PHE A 282 -12.64 -3.99 -9.82
CA PHE A 282 -12.29 -3.14 -8.69
C PHE A 282 -11.95 -1.70 -9.10
N GLU A 283 -12.11 -1.34 -10.38
CA GLU A 283 -11.94 0.03 -10.87
C GLU A 283 -13.29 0.77 -10.79
N LEU A 284 -13.39 1.72 -9.87
CA LEU A 284 -14.66 2.30 -9.41
C LEU A 284 -14.98 3.68 -9.99
N GLY A 285 -14.23 4.12 -11.00
CA GLY A 285 -14.44 5.40 -11.69
C GLY A 285 -13.22 6.31 -11.67
N HIS A 286 -13.45 7.61 -11.85
CA HIS A 286 -12.40 8.62 -12.02
C HIS A 286 -12.43 9.75 -10.98
N THR A 287 -13.37 9.68 -10.03
CA THR A 287 -13.52 10.63 -8.93
C THR A 287 -13.77 9.88 -7.64
N LEU A 288 -13.45 10.49 -6.49
CA LEU A 288 -13.77 9.88 -5.18
C LEU A 288 -15.28 9.74 -5.02
N LYS A 289 -16.05 10.71 -5.51
CA LYS A 289 -17.52 10.62 -5.52
C LYS A 289 -18.04 9.36 -6.23
N GLN A 290 -17.49 9.02 -7.40
CA GLN A 290 -17.87 7.78 -8.10
C GLN A 290 -17.43 6.55 -7.33
N ALA A 291 -16.18 6.55 -6.85
CA ALA A 291 -15.56 5.42 -6.20
C ALA A 291 -16.14 5.05 -4.82
N THR A 292 -17.00 5.90 -4.27
CA THR A 292 -17.61 5.75 -2.94
C THR A 292 -19.13 5.64 -2.99
N ALA A 293 -19.73 5.65 -4.19
CA ALA A 293 -21.18 5.60 -4.36
C ALA A 293 -21.79 4.23 -4.04
N GLU A 294 -21.09 3.15 -4.39
CA GLU A 294 -21.59 1.77 -4.27
C GLU A 294 -20.69 0.92 -3.34
N PRO A 295 -21.25 -0.08 -2.64
CA PRO A 295 -20.47 -1.04 -1.87
C PRO A 295 -19.50 -1.85 -2.73
N VAL A 296 -18.31 -2.14 -2.19
CA VAL A 296 -17.30 -3.00 -2.85
C VAL A 296 -17.66 -4.46 -2.60
N LYS A 297 -17.74 -5.25 -3.68
CA LYS A 297 -17.95 -6.70 -3.60
C LYS A 297 -16.65 -7.41 -3.24
N LEU A 298 -16.67 -8.31 -2.26
CA LEU A 298 -15.48 -9.10 -1.87
C LEU A 298 -15.26 -10.27 -2.84
N ASN A 299 -15.08 -9.92 -4.11
CA ASN A 299 -15.07 -10.83 -5.25
C ASN A 299 -13.66 -11.07 -5.79
N HIS A 300 -12.71 -11.37 -4.90
CA HIS A 300 -11.34 -11.72 -5.30
C HIS A 300 -10.70 -12.61 -4.22
N PRO A 301 -9.83 -13.57 -4.56
CA PRO A 301 -9.08 -14.37 -3.58
C PRO A 301 -8.36 -13.52 -2.52
N TRP A 302 -7.70 -12.44 -2.93
CA TRP A 302 -7.07 -11.47 -2.02
C TRP A 302 -8.02 -10.81 -1.01
N CYS A 303 -9.30 -10.60 -1.34
CA CYS A 303 -10.27 -10.12 -0.35
C CYS A 303 -10.42 -11.13 0.80
N ALA A 304 -10.43 -12.42 0.47
CA ALA A 304 -10.52 -13.50 1.45
C ALA A 304 -9.20 -13.66 2.21
N SER A 305 -8.10 -13.98 1.53
CA SER A 305 -6.84 -14.33 2.19
C SER A 305 -6.18 -13.17 2.91
N PHE A 306 -6.26 -11.93 2.40
CA PHE A 306 -5.57 -10.79 2.99
C PHE A 306 -6.44 -10.03 4.01
N CYS A 307 -7.60 -9.54 3.59
CA CYS A 307 -8.40 -8.65 4.44
C CYS A 307 -9.27 -9.42 5.45
N VAL A 308 -10.02 -10.43 4.98
CA VAL A 308 -11.05 -11.09 5.80
C VAL A 308 -10.46 -12.18 6.68
N LEU A 309 -9.55 -13.01 6.17
CA LEU A 309 -8.97 -14.13 6.90
C LEU A 309 -7.58 -13.78 7.47
N GLY A 310 -6.72 -13.11 6.71
CA GLY A 310 -5.33 -12.81 7.09
C GLY A 310 -5.09 -11.52 7.88
N GLY A 311 -6.07 -10.62 7.98
CA GLY A 311 -5.98 -9.38 8.77
C GLY A 311 -4.93 -8.34 8.30
N GLY A 312 -4.43 -8.45 7.07
CA GLY A 312 -3.41 -7.53 6.56
C GLY A 312 -3.95 -6.11 6.33
N SER A 313 -3.19 -5.11 6.78
CA SER A 313 -3.42 -3.70 6.46
C SER A 313 -2.12 -3.05 5.96
N CYS A 314 -2.20 -2.26 4.89
CA CYS A 314 -1.08 -1.44 4.42
C CYS A 314 -1.03 -0.05 5.09
N SER A 315 -2.10 0.37 5.77
CA SER A 315 -2.15 1.63 6.52
C SER A 315 -1.69 1.44 7.97
N ALA A 316 -1.29 2.54 8.63
CA ALA A 316 -0.94 2.55 10.05
C ALA A 316 -2.17 2.39 10.97
#